data_AF-A0A914XVY3-F1
#
_entry.id   AF-A0A914XVY3-F1
#
_cell.length_a   1.000
_cell.length_b   1.000
_cell.length_c   1.000
_cell.angle_alpha   90.00
_cell.angle_beta   90.00
_cell.angle_gamma   90.00
#
_symmetry.space_group_name_H-M   'P 1'
#
loop_
_entity.id
_entity.type
_entity.pdbx_description
1 polymer ?
#
loop_
_entity_poly.entity_id
_entity_poly.type
_entity_poly.pdbx_seq_one_letter_code
_entity_poly.pdbx_strand_id
1 'polypeptide(L)'
;MSQLYLESTDKFAKKHYLSFIVGIVPYSKISKYLPGISRYNYDKAVDYALQAPKIKRETFKRERFDILKVNPFVDFISSDIVVTGLPFGTKTLKLSNTKLEIPSTLRLQKHFEIIEMYESYMEERGQSHLVLPRSTMFHLLDLM
;
A
#
# COMPACT_ATOMS: atom_id res chain seq x y z
N MET A 1 -18.71 15.04 4.09
CA MET A 1 -19.57 14.48 5.16
C MET A 1 -20.88 15.26 5.33
N SER A 2 -20.86 16.58 5.48
CA SER A 2 -22.10 17.39 5.59
C SER A 2 -23.00 17.27 4.35
N GLN A 3 -22.43 17.33 3.14
CA GLN A 3 -23.17 17.14 1.88
C GLN A 3 -23.82 15.75 1.78
N LEU A 4 -23.06 14.68 2.06
CA LEU A 4 -23.57 13.29 2.07
C LEU A 4 -24.74 13.07 3.05
N TYR A 5 -24.74 13.78 4.18
CA TYR A 5 -25.87 13.75 5.12
C TYR A 5 -27.12 14.43 4.56
N LEU A 6 -26.95 15.54 3.83
CA LEU A 6 -28.06 16.29 3.25
C LEU A 6 -28.66 15.56 2.04
N GLU A 7 -27.82 14.94 1.23
CA GLU A 7 -28.20 14.18 0.02
C GLU A 7 -28.82 12.82 0.33
N SER A 8 -28.45 12.21 1.46
CA SER A 8 -29.05 10.93 1.85
C SER A 8 -30.54 11.12 2.19
N THR A 9 -31.38 10.23 1.68
CA THR A 9 -32.80 10.11 2.07
C THR A 9 -32.99 9.04 3.14
N ASP A 10 -32.10 8.03 3.13
CA ASP A 10 -32.11 6.92 4.07
C ASP A 10 -31.70 7.35 5.49
N LYS A 11 -32.54 6.97 6.46
CA LYS A 11 -32.33 7.24 7.88
C LYS A 11 -31.12 6.47 8.43
N PHE A 12 -30.83 5.29 7.89
CA PHE A 12 -29.68 4.50 8.33
C PHE A 12 -28.38 5.17 7.88
N ALA A 13 -28.27 5.55 6.61
CA ALA A 13 -27.14 6.32 6.07
C ALA A 13 -26.90 7.63 6.85
N LYS A 14 -27.96 8.42 7.10
CA LYS A 14 -27.86 9.65 7.92
C LYS A 14 -27.30 9.40 9.31
N LYS A 15 -27.79 8.36 9.99
CA LYS A 15 -27.30 7.98 11.33
C LYS A 15 -25.84 7.53 11.27
N HIS A 16 -25.46 6.77 10.25
CA HIS A 16 -24.09 6.32 10.04
C HIS A 16 -23.13 7.51 9.83
N TYR A 17 -23.45 8.45 8.93
CA TYR A 17 -22.65 9.66 8.72
C TYR A 17 -22.54 10.52 9.97
N LEU A 18 -23.64 10.66 10.72
CA LEU A 18 -23.65 11.46 11.95
C LEU A 18 -22.77 10.83 13.04
N SER A 19 -22.74 9.50 13.12
CA SER A 19 -21.97 8.74 14.13
C SER A 19 -20.46 9.01 14.10
N PHE A 20 -19.90 9.39 12.94
CA PHE A 20 -18.50 9.78 12.83
C PHE A 20 -18.16 11.11 13.53
N ILE A 21 -19.15 11.99 13.73
CA ILE A 21 -18.94 13.40 14.15
C ILE A 21 -19.33 13.62 15.61
N VAL A 22 -20.35 12.91 16.11
CA VAL A 22 -20.93 13.11 17.45
C VAL A 22 -19.97 12.88 18.63
N GLY A 23 -18.87 12.14 18.43
CA GLY A 23 -17.81 11.97 19.44
C GLY A 23 -16.77 13.10 19.47
N ILE A 24 -16.81 14.01 18.50
CA ILE A 24 -15.81 15.08 18.32
C ILE A 24 -16.45 16.45 18.54
N VAL A 25 -17.70 16.62 18.13
CA VAL A 25 -18.37 17.92 18.11
C VAL A 25 -19.68 17.85 18.91
N PRO A 26 -19.93 18.78 19.84
CA PRO A 26 -21.18 18.82 20.60
C PRO A 26 -22.35 19.28 19.73
N TYR A 27 -23.56 18.86 20.11
CA TYR A 27 -24.80 19.21 19.41
C TYR A 27 -24.95 20.71 19.10
N SER A 28 -24.59 21.59 20.04
CA SER A 28 -24.70 23.05 19.90
C SER A 28 -23.88 23.63 18.74
N LYS A 29 -22.82 22.94 18.32
CA LYS A 29 -22.04 23.29 17.14
C LYS A 29 -22.59 22.60 15.90
N ILE A 30 -22.93 21.31 15.98
CA ILE A 30 -23.46 20.55 14.84
C ILE A 30 -24.77 21.16 14.30
N SER A 31 -25.67 21.61 15.18
CA SER A 31 -26.95 22.20 14.77
C SER A 31 -26.79 23.47 13.93
N LYS A 32 -25.66 24.17 14.05
CA LYS A 32 -25.34 25.34 13.23
C LYS A 32 -24.89 24.98 11.81
N TYR A 33 -24.24 23.83 11.66
CA TYR A 33 -23.69 23.37 10.37
C TYR A 33 -24.62 22.41 9.62
N LEU A 34 -25.51 21.72 10.34
CA LEU A 34 -26.50 20.82 9.79
C LEU A 34 -27.90 21.25 10.27
N PRO A 35 -28.54 22.20 9.56
CA PRO A 35 -29.87 22.66 9.90
C PRO A 35 -30.88 21.50 9.76
N GLY A 36 -31.76 21.34 10.73
CA GLY A 36 -32.81 20.31 10.73
C GLY A 36 -32.46 19.00 11.46
N ILE A 37 -31.28 18.90 12.09
CA ILE A 37 -30.98 17.77 12.99
C ILE A 37 -31.72 17.96 14.32
N SER A 38 -32.57 16.99 14.67
CA SER A 38 -33.18 16.94 15.99
C SER A 38 -32.19 16.43 17.04
N ARG A 39 -32.37 16.87 18.29
CA ARG A 39 -31.57 16.39 19.42
C ARG A 39 -31.65 14.86 19.56
N TYR A 40 -32.83 14.30 19.34
CA TYR A 40 -33.06 12.86 19.32
C TYR A 40 -32.20 12.11 18.30
N ASN A 41 -32.06 12.64 17.08
CA ASN A 41 -31.23 12.01 16.04
C ASN A 41 -29.74 12.08 16.39
N TYR A 42 -29.31 13.16 17.06
CA TYR A 42 -27.96 13.28 17.59
C TYR A 42 -27.69 12.24 18.67
N ASP A 43 -28.57 12.10 19.67
CA ASP A 43 -28.38 11.14 20.76
C ASP A 43 -28.37 9.70 20.24
N LYS A 44 -29.26 9.35 19.28
CA LYS A 44 -29.23 8.05 18.61
C LYS A 44 -27.96 7.78 17.82
N ALA A 45 -27.34 8.80 17.24
CA ALA A 45 -26.07 8.65 16.54
C ALA A 45 -24.91 8.47 17.52
N VAL A 46 -24.98 9.07 18.73
CA VAL A 46 -24.03 8.81 19.82
C VAL A 46 -24.12 7.34 20.25
N ASP A 47 -25.33 6.84 20.52
CA ASP A 47 -25.54 5.44 20.90
C ASP A 47 -25.03 4.48 19.81
N TYR A 48 -25.32 4.80 18.55
CA TYR A 48 -24.83 4.02 17.42
C TYR A 48 -23.30 4.09 17.30
N ALA A 49 -22.65 5.23 17.54
CA ALA A 49 -21.19 5.35 17.51
C ALA A 49 -20.52 4.52 18.62
N LEU A 50 -21.16 4.40 19.79
CA LEU A 50 -20.67 3.59 20.91
C LEU A 50 -20.79 2.09 20.63
N GLN A 51 -21.85 1.67 19.93
CA GLN A 51 -22.13 0.26 19.62
C GLN A 51 -21.50 -0.21 18.31
N ALA A 52 -21.20 0.70 17.39
CA ALA A 52 -20.61 0.36 16.10
C ALA A 52 -19.19 -0.20 16.30
N PRO A 53 -18.82 -1.26 15.56
CA PRO A 53 -17.44 -1.74 15.58
C PRO A 53 -16.53 -0.60 15.15
N LYS A 54 -15.56 -0.27 16.01
CA LYS A 54 -14.53 0.71 15.68
C LYS A 54 -13.81 0.19 14.45
N ILE A 55 -14.03 0.83 13.30
CA ILE A 55 -13.22 0.58 12.11
C ILE A 55 -11.78 0.82 12.57
N LYS A 56 -10.96 -0.24 12.59
CA LYS A 56 -9.53 -0.11 12.85
C LYS A 56 -9.03 0.83 11.77
N ARG A 57 -8.77 2.09 12.13
CA ARG A 57 -8.05 2.98 11.24
C ARG A 57 -6.71 2.32 11.03
N GLU A 58 -6.40 1.96 9.79
CA GLU A 58 -5.07 1.55 9.43
C GLU A 58 -4.15 2.69 9.85
N THR A 59 -3.36 2.43 10.88
CA THR A 59 -2.33 3.36 11.28
C THR A 59 -1.24 3.21 10.24
N PHE A 60 -1.24 4.08 9.24
CA PHE A 60 -0.10 4.22 8.34
C PHE A 60 1.10 4.63 9.20
N LYS A 61 1.94 3.67 9.56
CA LYS A 61 3.26 3.97 10.12
C LYS A 61 4.05 4.60 8.98
N ARG A 62 4.36 5.89 9.11
CA ARG A 62 5.28 6.55 8.20
C ARG A 62 6.67 6.02 8.50
N GLU A 63 7.11 5.05 7.71
CA GLU A 63 8.49 4.60 7.74
C GLU A 63 9.34 5.58 6.92
N ARG A 64 10.42 6.09 7.53
CA ARG A 64 11.40 6.92 6.81
C ARG A 64 12.33 6.01 6.06
N PHE A 65 12.12 5.90 4.75
CA PHE A 65 13.09 5.30 3.86
C PHE A 65 14.04 6.36 3.28
N ASP A 66 15.27 5.96 2.98
CA ASP A 66 16.19 6.77 2.20
C ASP A 66 15.74 6.76 0.73
N ILE A 67 15.10 7.85 0.31
CA ILE A 67 14.50 7.99 -1.02
C ILE A 67 15.53 7.75 -2.13
N LEU A 68 16.80 8.11 -1.90
CA LEU A 68 17.87 7.93 -2.87
C LEU A 68 18.20 6.46 -3.14
N LYS A 69 17.88 5.57 -2.20
CA LYS A 69 18.05 4.11 -2.35
C LYS A 69 16.76 3.41 -2.77
N VAL A 70 15.61 3.97 -2.40
CA VAL A 70 14.29 3.44 -2.80
C VAL A 70 14.02 3.67 -4.28
N ASN A 71 14.29 4.87 -4.80
CA ASN A 71 13.98 5.19 -6.19
C ASN A 71 14.64 4.21 -7.18
N PRO A 72 15.96 3.92 -7.10
CA PRO A 72 16.58 2.95 -8.00
C PRO A 72 15.98 1.54 -7.90
N PHE A 73 15.56 1.11 -6.71
CA PHE A 73 14.91 -0.18 -6.51
C PHE A 73 13.50 -0.22 -7.10
N VAL A 74 12.69 0.82 -6.88
CA VAL A 74 11.34 0.95 -7.45
C VAL A 74 11.41 1.07 -8.97
N ASP A 75 12.35 1.84 -9.51
CA ASP A 75 12.58 1.98 -10.95
C ASP A 75 12.99 0.63 -11.57
N PHE A 76 13.81 -0.14 -10.86
CA PHE A 76 14.21 -1.48 -11.29
C PHE A 76 13.02 -2.45 -11.35
N ILE A 77 12.25 -2.59 -10.28
CA ILE A 77 11.11 -3.52 -10.22
C ILE A 77 9.94 -3.08 -11.12
N SER A 78 9.84 -1.78 -11.42
CA SER A 78 8.83 -1.22 -12.35
C SER A 78 9.31 -1.21 -13.80
N SER A 79 10.56 -1.60 -14.08
CA SER A 79 11.07 -1.64 -15.44
C SER A 79 10.43 -2.80 -16.23
N ASP A 80 10.19 -2.59 -17.52
CA ASP A 80 9.59 -3.59 -18.41
C ASP A 80 10.35 -4.93 -18.40
N ILE A 81 11.64 -4.91 -18.09
CA ILE A 81 12.52 -6.08 -18.01
C ILE A 81 12.11 -7.02 -16.85
N VAL A 82 11.68 -6.46 -15.71
CA VAL A 82 11.24 -7.22 -14.53
C VAL A 82 9.77 -7.64 -14.66
N VAL A 83 8.93 -6.77 -15.22
CA VAL A 83 7.49 -6.99 -15.35
C VAL A 83 7.13 -8.04 -16.41
N THR A 84 7.94 -8.21 -17.47
CA THR A 84 7.61 -9.10 -18.60
C THR A 84 8.31 -10.47 -18.59
N GLY A 85 9.09 -10.79 -17.56
CA GLY A 85 9.69 -12.13 -17.40
C GLY A 85 10.82 -12.41 -18.40
N LEU A 86 11.66 -11.42 -18.69
CA LEU A 86 12.84 -11.59 -19.54
C LEU A 86 14.03 -12.14 -18.72
N PRO A 87 14.85 -13.01 -19.34
CA PRO A 87 15.92 -13.73 -18.67
C PRO A 87 17.03 -12.79 -18.24
N PHE A 88 17.18 -12.57 -16.93
CA PHE A 88 18.37 -11.92 -16.40
C PHE A 88 19.47 -12.97 -16.23
N GLY A 89 20.42 -12.95 -17.15
CA GLY A 89 21.60 -13.81 -17.17
C GLY A 89 21.46 -15.07 -18.02
N THR A 90 22.61 -15.57 -18.47
CA THR A 90 22.74 -16.86 -19.15
C THR A 90 23.28 -17.88 -18.15
N LYS A 91 22.62 -19.03 -18.02
CA LYS A 91 23.21 -20.17 -17.32
C LYS A 91 23.89 -21.06 -18.34
N THR A 92 25.20 -21.26 -18.19
CA THR A 92 25.94 -22.25 -18.97
C THR A 92 25.70 -23.63 -18.40
N LEU A 93 24.84 -24.41 -19.04
CA LEU A 93 24.71 -25.84 -18.74
C LEU A 93 25.86 -26.57 -19.43
N LYS A 94 26.61 -27.35 -18.63
CA LYS A 94 27.66 -28.23 -19.15
C LYS A 94 27.01 -29.60 -19.39
N LEU A 95 26.64 -29.87 -20.64
CA LEU A 95 26.30 -31.22 -21.07
C LEU A 95 27.58 -31.92 -21.50
N SER A 96 27.61 -33.25 -21.42
CA SER A 96 28.82 -34.09 -21.48
C SER A 96 29.85 -33.70 -22.54
N ASN A 97 29.43 -33.13 -23.69
CA ASN A 97 30.33 -32.63 -24.75
C ASN A 97 30.03 -31.21 -25.27
N THR A 98 29.07 -30.46 -24.70
CA THR A 98 28.69 -29.12 -25.19
C THR A 98 28.31 -28.17 -24.06
N LYS A 99 28.64 -26.88 -24.23
CA LYS A 99 28.17 -25.79 -23.36
C LYS A 99 26.98 -25.14 -24.04
N LEU A 100 25.82 -25.14 -23.39
CA LEU A 100 24.62 -24.45 -23.86
C LEU A 100 24.35 -23.26 -22.95
N GLU A 101 24.31 -22.07 -23.53
CA GLU A 101 23.90 -20.84 -22.86
C GLU A 101 22.38 -20.71 -22.98
N ILE A 102 21.68 -21.01 -21.90
CA ILE A 102 20.23 -20.89 -21.87
C ILE A 102 19.88 -19.62 -21.07
N PRO A 103 19.01 -18.76 -21.63
CA PRO A 103 18.44 -17.66 -20.86
C PRO A 103 17.67 -18.21 -19.66
N SER A 104 17.92 -17.68 -18.46
CA SER A 104 17.18 -18.02 -17.25
C SER A 104 15.71 -17.60 -17.37
N THR A 105 14.86 -18.40 -18.00
CA THR A 105 13.43 -18.08 -18.14
C THR A 105 12.73 -18.14 -16.78
N LEU A 106 12.15 -17.04 -16.34
CA LEU A 106 11.53 -16.88 -15.03
C LEU A 106 10.00 -17.03 -15.15
N ARG A 107 9.48 -18.20 -14.77
CA ARG A 107 8.05 -18.32 -14.42
C ARG A 107 7.87 -17.72 -13.02
N LEU A 108 7.30 -16.52 -12.93
CA LEU A 108 6.93 -15.84 -11.67
C LEU A 108 8.11 -15.72 -10.68
N GLN A 109 8.93 -14.68 -10.82
CA GLN A 109 10.07 -14.46 -9.93
C GLN A 109 9.61 -14.36 -8.48
N LYS A 110 10.22 -15.16 -7.59
CA LYS A 110 10.02 -15.00 -6.15
C LYS A 110 10.71 -13.71 -5.70
N HIS A 111 10.18 -13.04 -4.68
CA HIS A 111 10.78 -11.82 -4.09
C HIS A 111 12.30 -11.94 -3.86
N PHE A 112 12.75 -13.13 -3.46
CA PHE A 112 14.17 -13.45 -3.27
C PHE A 112 14.99 -13.32 -4.57
N GLU A 113 14.49 -13.84 -5.69
CA GLU A 113 15.18 -13.82 -6.98
C GLU A 113 15.26 -12.39 -7.54
N ILE A 114 14.20 -11.59 -7.33
CA ILE A 114 14.18 -10.16 -7.69
C ILE A 114 15.27 -9.40 -6.94
N ILE A 115 15.46 -9.72 -5.66
CA ILE A 115 16.49 -9.11 -4.82
C ILE A 115 17.89 -9.49 -5.30
N GLU A 116 18.16 -10.77 -5.59
CA GLU A 116 19.48 -11.20 -6.10
C GLU A 116 19.81 -10.55 -7.46
N MET A 117 18.78 -10.41 -8.31
CA MET A 117 18.88 -9.74 -9.60
C MET A 117 19.25 -8.26 -9.44
N TYR A 118 18.58 -7.58 -8.50
CA TYR A 118 18.87 -6.18 -8.20
C TYR A 118 20.28 -5.99 -7.63
N GLU A 119 20.70 -6.85 -6.71
CA GLU A 119 22.05 -6.81 -6.13
C GLU A 119 23.11 -6.99 -7.23
N SER A 120 22.94 -7.98 -8.11
CA SER A 120 23.84 -8.24 -9.24
C SER A 120 23.88 -7.05 -10.22
N TYR A 121 22.71 -6.50 -10.57
CA TYR A 121 22.59 -5.33 -11.45
C TYR A 121 23.29 -4.08 -10.87
N MET A 122 23.23 -3.89 -9.56
CA MET A 122 23.90 -2.78 -8.88
C MET A 122 25.41 -2.99 -8.75
N GLU A 123 25.87 -4.24 -8.57
CA GLU A 123 27.28 -4.59 -8.59
C GLU A 123 27.91 -4.35 -9.97
N GLU A 124 27.26 -4.77 -11.05
CA GLU A 124 27.73 -4.54 -12.43
C GLU A 124 27.91 -3.06 -12.76
N ARG A 125 27.10 -2.19 -12.14
CA ARG A 125 27.16 -0.73 -12.32
C ARG A 125 28.08 -0.01 -11.33
N GLY A 126 28.69 -0.74 -10.39
CA GLY A 126 29.51 -0.15 -9.32
C GLY A 126 28.69 0.69 -8.33
N GLN A 127 27.38 0.45 -8.22
CA GLN A 127 26.42 1.22 -7.43
C GLN A 127 25.94 0.47 -6.18
N SER A 128 26.70 -0.51 -5.69
CA SER A 128 26.35 -1.34 -4.53
C SER A 128 26.01 -0.54 -3.26
N HIS A 129 26.50 0.70 -3.13
CA HIS A 129 26.18 1.59 -2.00
C HIS A 129 24.70 2.05 -1.95
N LEU A 130 23.99 1.98 -3.08
CA LEU A 130 22.56 2.31 -3.20
C LEU A 130 21.64 1.12 -2.89
N VAL A 131 22.21 -0.07 -2.67
CA VAL A 131 21.42 -1.26 -2.34
C VAL A 131 20.81 -1.10 -0.94
N LEU A 132 19.51 -1.37 -0.87
CA LEU A 132 18.73 -1.38 0.37
C LEU A 132 19.02 -2.67 1.16
N PRO A 133 18.78 -2.69 2.48
CA PRO A 133 18.75 -3.94 3.22
C PRO A 133 17.71 -4.90 2.64
N ARG A 134 18.04 -6.21 2.56
CA ARG A 134 17.12 -7.23 2.02
C ARG A 134 15.74 -7.19 2.66
N SER A 135 15.66 -7.00 3.99
CA SER A 135 14.39 -6.87 4.71
C SER A 135 13.50 -5.74 4.18
N THR A 136 14.11 -4.59 3.84
CA THR A 136 13.41 -3.44 3.25
C THR A 136 12.95 -3.75 1.83
N MET A 137 13.78 -4.42 1.02
CA MET A 137 13.41 -4.81 -0.33
C MET A 137 12.26 -5.84 -0.34
N PHE A 138 12.29 -6.82 0.56
CA PHE A 138 11.18 -7.76 0.77
C PHE A 138 9.91 -7.02 1.17
N HIS A 139 10.01 -6.09 2.12
CA HIS A 139 8.86 -5.30 2.56
C HIS A 139 8.26 -4.47 1.42
N LEU A 140 9.09 -3.85 0.58
CA LEU A 140 8.62 -3.08 -0.58
C LEU A 140 7.94 -3.96 -1.63
N LEU A 141 8.44 -5.17 -1.84
CA LEU A 141 7.83 -6.14 -2.75
C LEU A 141 6.54 -6.77 -2.19
N ASP A 142 6.37 -6.84 -0.87
CA ASP A 142 5.12 -7.28 -0.22
C ASP A 142 4.01 -6.21 -0.27
N LEU A 143 4.38 -4.94 -0.52
CA LEU A 143 3.45 -3.82 -0.64
C LEU A 143 2.88 -3.65 -2.06
N MET A 144 3.48 -4.32 -3.06
CA MET A 144 3.04 -4.31 -4.45
C MET A 144 2.01 -5.40 -4.73
#